data_AF-A0A954YFA5-F1
#
_entry.id   AF-A0A954YFA5-F1
#
_cell.length_a   1.000
_cell.length_b   1.000
_cell.length_c   1.000
_cell.angle_alpha   90.00
_cell.angle_beta   90.00
_cell.angle_gamma   90.00
#
_symmetry.space_group_name_H-M   'P 1'
#
loop_
_entity.id
_entity.type
_entity.pdbx_description
1 polymer ?
#
loop_
_entity_poly.entity_id
_entity_poly.type
_entity_poly.pdbx_seq_one_letter_code
_entity_poly.pdbx_strand_id
1 'polypeptide(L)'
;MAESETQTPQTRRAWLAPAILIALLVAGGAAYAIFAPAIIESAYRGESLDFLNNTIARLRDAQPHARDLAFFQTRGRILATRAGMLLCVAFGFALLWRHRVAAIAHFRRLFNEPADPLNLAFTRIVVFATLLIFTWELDAVTFARLPDALEVAPSGIGPLIMALPHDPNVVGWLVLALRVACGLVIVGLFTRPAAIISAILSLYVLGLPQVFGKVNHYHHLLWFATLLAASRCADTL
;
A
#
# COMPACT_ATOMS: atom_id res chain seq x y z
N MET A 1 40.13 5.90 20.74
CA MET A 1 39.90 7.36 20.85
C MET A 1 38.62 7.65 20.11
N ALA A 2 37.56 8.03 20.84
CA ALA A 2 36.27 8.37 20.27
C ALA A 2 36.34 9.81 19.77
N GLU A 3 36.35 10.00 18.45
CA GLU A 3 36.12 11.33 17.87
C GLU A 3 34.71 11.76 18.24
N SER A 4 34.61 12.73 19.14
CA SER A 4 33.38 13.45 19.46
C SER A 4 32.94 14.19 18.20
N GLU A 5 32.10 13.54 17.41
CA GLU A 5 31.46 14.07 16.20
C GLU A 5 30.66 15.33 16.56
N THR A 6 31.28 16.49 16.44
CA THR A 6 30.64 17.78 16.69
C THR A 6 29.58 18.00 15.63
N GLN A 7 28.33 17.62 15.95
CA GLN A 7 27.16 17.87 15.11
C GLN A 7 27.11 19.33 14.70
N THR A 8 27.27 19.59 13.40
CA THR A 8 27.22 20.95 12.86
C THR A 8 25.83 21.54 13.12
N PRO A 9 25.71 22.85 13.42
CA PRO A 9 24.43 23.50 13.77
C PRO A 9 23.33 23.38 12.70
N GLN A 10 23.66 22.98 11.48
CA GLN A 10 22.71 22.60 10.43
C GLN A 10 21.89 21.35 10.75
N THR A 11 22.51 20.33 11.36
CA THR A 11 21.84 19.06 11.70
C THR A 11 20.72 19.25 12.73
N ARG A 12 20.93 20.10 13.74
CA ARG A 12 19.92 20.41 14.75
C ARG A 12 18.67 21.07 14.18
N ARG A 13 18.81 21.93 13.16
CA ARG A 13 17.67 22.60 12.50
C ARG A 13 16.84 21.65 11.64
N ALA A 14 17.43 20.58 11.10
CA ALA A 14 16.73 19.60 10.28
C ALA A 14 15.70 18.79 11.08
N TRP A 15 15.96 18.53 12.37
CA TRP A 15 15.06 17.75 13.24
C TRP A 15 13.90 18.56 13.84
N LEU A 16 14.00 19.90 13.87
CA LEU A 16 12.96 20.74 14.46
C LEU A 16 11.67 20.74 13.63
N ALA A 17 11.78 20.76 12.30
CA ALA A 17 10.61 20.78 11.42
C ALA A 17 9.69 19.54 11.56
N PRO A 18 10.21 18.28 11.51
CA PRO A 18 9.37 17.11 11.74
C PRO A 18 8.86 17.04 13.18
N ALA A 19 9.64 17.46 14.18
CA ALA A 19 9.19 17.49 15.57
C ALA A 19 8.02 18.46 15.79
N ILE A 20 8.08 19.65 15.20
CA ILE A 20 6.98 20.63 15.24
C ILE A 20 5.74 20.07 14.55
N LEU A 21 5.89 19.42 13.39
CA LEU A 21 4.76 18.81 12.68
C LEU A 21 4.10 17.72 13.54
N ILE A 22 4.89 16.81 14.11
CA ILE A 22 4.38 15.75 14.98
C ILE A 22 3.65 16.36 16.18
N ALA A 23 4.23 17.37 16.83
CA ALA A 23 3.59 18.07 17.94
C ALA A 23 2.26 18.71 17.53
N LEU A 24 2.19 19.37 16.37
CA LEU A 24 0.96 19.95 15.84
C LEU A 24 -0.10 18.90 15.50
N LEU A 25 0.29 17.74 14.98
CA LEU A 25 -0.64 16.65 14.68
C LEU A 25 -1.18 16.01 15.95
N VAL A 26 -0.34 15.79 16.96
CA VAL A 26 -0.75 15.26 18.26
C VAL A 26 -1.67 16.25 18.95
N ALA A 27 -1.30 17.54 18.99
CA ALA A 27 -2.13 18.59 19.57
C ALA A 27 -3.47 18.74 18.83
N GLY A 28 -3.47 18.71 17.50
CA GLY A 28 -4.68 18.76 16.67
C GLY A 28 -5.56 17.53 16.86
N GLY A 29 -4.98 16.34 16.95
CA GLY A 29 -5.69 15.10 17.24
C GLY A 29 -6.31 15.09 18.64
N ALA A 30 -5.57 15.56 19.65
CA ALA A 30 -6.07 15.70 21.02
C ALA A 30 -7.19 16.74 21.12
N ALA A 31 -7.02 17.91 20.50
CA ALA A 31 -8.06 18.93 20.43
C ALA A 31 -9.33 18.40 19.73
N TYR A 32 -9.18 17.66 18.64
CA TYR A 32 -10.30 17.00 17.99
C TYR A 32 -11.00 16.00 18.92
N ALA A 33 -10.24 15.11 19.58
CA ALA A 33 -10.79 14.10 20.48
C ALA A 33 -11.55 14.71 21.67
N ILE A 34 -11.10 15.87 22.18
CA ILE A 34 -11.70 16.55 23.33
C ILE A 34 -12.92 17.37 22.91
N PHE A 35 -12.83 18.18 21.85
CA PHE A 35 -13.84 19.19 21.54
C PHE A 35 -14.83 18.76 20.46
N ALA A 36 -14.40 17.94 19.48
CA ALA A 36 -15.24 17.63 18.33
C ALA A 36 -16.53 16.86 18.67
N PRO A 37 -16.55 15.89 19.60
CA PRO A 37 -17.79 15.19 19.97
C PRO A 37 -18.86 16.15 20.47
N ALA A 38 -18.49 17.11 21.34
CA ALA A 38 -19.40 18.10 21.90
C ALA A 38 -19.91 19.08 20.83
N ILE A 39 -19.03 19.53 19.93
CA ILE A 39 -19.42 20.41 18.80
C ILE A 39 -20.39 19.69 17.85
N ILE A 40 -20.10 18.43 17.51
CA ILE A 40 -20.95 17.62 16.62
C ILE A 40 -22.30 17.34 17.27
N GLU A 41 -22.33 17.06 18.58
CA GLU A 41 -23.57 16.85 19.33
C GLU A 41 -24.41 18.12 19.40
N SER A 42 -23.81 19.26 19.74
CA SER A 42 -24.48 20.57 19.71
C SER A 42 -25.04 20.87 18.31
N ALA A 43 -24.28 20.59 17.25
CA ALA A 43 -24.74 20.79 15.87
C ALA A 43 -25.88 19.84 15.49
N TYR A 44 -25.86 18.60 15.99
CA TYR A 44 -26.93 17.63 15.78
C TYR A 44 -28.25 18.04 16.45
N ARG A 45 -28.15 18.72 17.60
CA ARG A 45 -29.29 19.31 18.33
C ARG A 45 -29.75 20.65 17.75
N GLY A 46 -28.98 21.26 16.84
CA GLY A 46 -29.29 22.58 16.28
C GLY A 46 -28.85 23.75 17.16
N GLU A 47 -27.95 23.51 18.12
CA GLU A 47 -27.46 24.48 19.10
C GLU A 47 -26.05 25.00 18.76
N SER A 48 -25.49 24.63 17.60
CA SER A 48 -24.15 25.05 17.16
C SER A 48 -24.23 26.16 16.10
N LEU A 49 -23.18 26.31 15.29
CA LEU A 49 -23.15 27.24 14.16
C LEU A 49 -24.21 26.88 13.11
N ASP A 50 -24.92 27.89 12.60
CA ASP A 50 -26.01 27.71 11.63
C ASP A 50 -25.61 26.85 10.42
N PHE A 51 -24.38 27.03 9.91
CA PHE A 51 -23.87 26.22 8.81
C PHE A 51 -23.78 24.72 9.15
N LEU A 52 -23.30 24.38 10.34
CA LEU A 52 -23.19 22.98 10.80
C LEU A 52 -24.58 22.42 11.06
N ASN A 53 -25.44 23.17 11.75
CA ASN A 53 -26.83 22.80 12.03
C ASN A 53 -27.57 22.47 10.72
N ASN A 54 -27.52 23.39 9.75
CA ASN A 54 -28.16 23.23 8.44
C ASN A 54 -27.57 22.09 7.62
N THR A 55 -26.27 21.79 7.78
CA THR A 55 -25.62 20.68 7.06
C THR A 55 -26.00 19.34 7.65
N ILE A 56 -25.99 19.21 8.97
CA ILE A 56 -26.42 17.98 9.66
C ILE A 56 -27.91 17.74 9.45
N ALA A 57 -28.75 18.77 9.54
CA ALA A 57 -30.18 18.67 9.28
C ALA A 57 -30.46 18.17 7.85
N ARG A 58 -29.89 18.80 6.83
CA ARG A 58 -30.02 18.36 5.42
C ARG A 58 -29.58 16.91 5.21
N LEU A 59 -28.48 16.51 5.86
CA LEU A 59 -28.01 15.13 5.78
C LEU A 59 -28.94 14.17 6.52
N ARG A 60 -29.43 14.53 7.71
CA ARG A 60 -30.36 13.69 8.47
C ARG A 60 -31.66 13.47 7.71
N ASP A 61 -32.23 14.52 7.13
CA ASP A 61 -33.51 14.47 6.41
C ASP A 61 -33.46 13.56 5.19
N ALA A 62 -32.29 13.44 4.54
CA ALA A 62 -32.11 12.55 3.41
C ALA A 62 -32.18 11.05 3.78
N GLN A 63 -31.74 10.66 4.99
CA GLN A 63 -31.78 9.27 5.47
C GLN A 63 -31.91 9.21 7.01
N PRO A 64 -33.13 9.40 7.56
CA PRO A 64 -33.33 9.60 9.00
C PRO A 64 -32.91 8.41 9.87
N HIS A 65 -33.16 7.19 9.40
CA HIS A 65 -32.90 5.96 10.19
C HIS A 65 -31.44 5.50 10.17
N ALA A 66 -30.61 6.03 9.27
CA ALA A 66 -29.21 5.61 9.12
C ALA A 66 -28.20 6.65 9.64
N ARG A 67 -28.66 7.85 10.05
CA ARG A 67 -27.82 9.02 10.35
C ARG A 67 -28.08 9.53 11.76
N ASP A 68 -27.74 8.69 12.74
CA ASP A 68 -27.75 9.03 14.16
C ASP A 68 -26.52 9.86 14.56
N LEU A 69 -26.45 10.26 15.84
CA LEU A 69 -25.30 11.03 16.36
C LEU A 69 -23.97 10.27 16.18
N ALA A 70 -23.98 8.96 16.40
CA ALA A 70 -22.79 8.11 16.28
C ALA A 70 -22.25 8.09 14.84
N PHE A 71 -23.13 8.11 13.84
CA PHE A 71 -22.76 8.25 12.43
C PHE A 71 -22.01 9.56 12.18
N PHE A 72 -22.52 10.71 12.67
CA PHE A 72 -21.88 12.01 12.46
C PHE A 72 -20.55 12.13 13.21
N GLN A 73 -20.45 11.59 14.42
CA GLN A 73 -19.19 11.53 15.17
C GLN A 73 -18.14 10.67 14.44
N THR A 74 -18.54 9.50 13.93
CA THR A 74 -17.66 8.62 13.16
C THR A 74 -17.19 9.30 11.87
N ARG A 75 -18.12 9.93 11.15
CA ARG A 75 -17.81 10.62 9.90
C ARG A 75 -16.94 11.85 10.12
N GLY A 76 -17.19 12.60 11.18
CA GLY A 76 -16.33 13.69 11.63
C GLY A 76 -14.90 13.21 11.86
N ARG A 77 -14.71 12.09 12.57
CA ARG A 77 -13.39 11.53 12.85
C ARG A 77 -12.65 11.17 11.57
N ILE A 78 -13.33 10.52 10.61
CA ILE A 78 -12.76 10.17 9.30
C ILE A 78 -12.34 11.41 8.52
N LEU A 79 -13.15 12.47 8.52
CA LEU A 79 -12.82 13.72 7.83
C LEU A 79 -11.63 14.42 8.51
N ALA A 80 -11.60 14.47 9.83
CA ALA A 80 -10.50 15.08 10.58
C ALA A 80 -9.18 14.35 10.37
N THR A 81 -9.17 13.01 10.39
CA THR A 81 -7.94 12.24 10.13
C THR A 81 -7.44 12.44 8.70
N ARG A 82 -8.34 12.45 7.70
CA ARG A 82 -7.98 12.73 6.31
C ARG A 82 -7.44 14.15 6.12
N ALA A 83 -8.07 15.16 6.72
CA ALA A 83 -7.58 16.53 6.69
C ALA A 83 -6.19 16.65 7.34
N GLY A 84 -5.99 15.99 8.49
CA GLY A 84 -4.68 15.89 9.13
C GLY A 84 -3.61 15.28 8.20
N MET A 85 -3.91 14.14 7.56
CA MET A 85 -3.02 13.50 6.59
C MET A 85 -2.68 14.43 5.41
N LEU A 86 -3.68 15.13 4.85
CA LEU A 86 -3.45 16.08 3.76
C LEU A 86 -2.56 17.25 4.19
N LEU A 87 -2.71 17.75 5.42
CA LEU A 87 -1.83 18.77 5.97
C LEU A 87 -0.40 18.25 6.14
N CYS A 88 -0.21 17.00 6.59
CA CYS A 88 1.12 16.37 6.64
C CYS A 88 1.77 16.30 5.26
N VAL A 89 1.01 15.87 4.24
CA VAL A 89 1.48 15.75 2.86
C VAL A 89 1.84 17.12 2.30
N ALA A 90 0.97 18.12 2.47
CA ALA A 90 1.21 19.49 2.01
C ALA A 90 2.44 20.10 2.68
N PHE A 91 2.59 19.90 3.99
CA PHE A 91 3.77 20.36 4.74
C PHE A 91 5.04 19.65 4.29
N GLY A 92 5.00 18.32 4.12
CA GLY A 92 6.11 17.54 3.57
C GLY A 92 6.53 18.03 2.18
N PHE A 93 5.55 18.32 1.32
CA PHE A 93 5.81 18.90 0.00
C PHE A 93 6.40 20.30 0.08
N ALA A 94 5.91 21.16 0.97
CA ALA A 94 6.47 22.49 1.20
C ALA A 94 7.92 22.43 1.70
N LEU A 95 8.25 21.49 2.59
CA LEU A 95 9.62 21.24 3.02
C LEU A 95 10.50 20.74 1.87
N LEU A 96 10.03 19.76 1.11
CA LEU A 96 10.75 19.24 -0.07
C LEU A 96 10.98 20.34 -1.10
N TRP A 97 9.99 21.20 -1.35
CA TRP A 97 10.11 22.32 -2.28
C TRP A 97 11.10 23.38 -1.79
N ARG A 98 11.02 23.76 -0.51
CA ARG A 98 11.96 24.69 0.14
C ARG A 98 13.39 24.17 0.07
N HIS A 99 13.58 22.87 0.27
CA HIS A 99 14.88 22.21 0.28
C HIS A 99 15.17 21.47 -1.03
N ARG A 100 14.51 21.83 -2.15
CA ARG A 100 14.52 21.04 -3.40
C ARG A 100 15.90 20.74 -3.93
N VAL A 101 16.85 21.68 -3.83
CA VAL A 101 18.22 21.47 -4.32
C VAL A 101 18.94 20.39 -3.50
N ALA A 102 18.84 20.49 -2.17
CA ALA A 102 19.41 19.51 -1.25
C ALA A 102 18.70 18.16 -1.34
N ALA A 103 17.36 18.16 -1.48
CA ALA A 103 16.57 16.96 -1.68
C ALA A 103 16.94 16.25 -2.98
N ILE A 104 17.01 16.97 -4.11
CA ILE A 104 17.44 16.42 -5.40
C ILE A 104 18.88 15.87 -5.30
N ALA A 105 19.79 16.59 -4.66
CA ALA A 105 21.16 16.12 -4.46
C ALA A 105 21.20 14.84 -3.61
N HIS A 106 20.41 14.78 -2.54
CA HIS A 106 20.30 13.61 -1.67
C HIS A 106 19.70 12.41 -2.41
N PHE A 107 18.58 12.60 -3.13
CA PHE A 107 17.97 11.55 -3.95
C PHE A 107 18.95 11.06 -5.02
N ARG A 108 19.62 11.96 -5.73
CA ARG A 108 20.66 11.59 -6.70
C ARG A 108 21.77 10.77 -6.06
N ARG A 109 22.23 11.15 -4.86
CA ARG A 109 23.23 10.38 -4.13
C ARG A 109 22.69 8.99 -3.77
N LEU A 110 21.50 8.91 -3.17
CA LEU A 110 20.87 7.65 -2.76
C LEU A 110 20.68 6.68 -3.94
N PHE A 111 20.19 7.18 -5.08
CA PHE A 111 19.96 6.35 -6.27
C PHE A 111 21.23 6.01 -7.05
N ASN A 112 22.31 6.77 -6.88
CA ASN A 112 23.61 6.51 -7.53
C ASN A 112 24.63 5.87 -6.58
N GLU A 113 24.27 5.65 -5.32
CA GLU A 113 25.16 5.01 -4.35
C GLU A 113 25.35 3.54 -4.77
N PRO A 114 26.60 3.11 -5.01
CA PRO A 114 26.87 1.74 -5.41
C PRO A 114 26.45 0.80 -4.28
N ALA A 115 25.39 0.02 -4.51
CA ALA A 115 24.94 -1.01 -3.59
C ALA A 115 25.68 -2.33 -3.87
N ASP A 116 25.90 -3.12 -2.82
CA ASP A 116 26.48 -4.45 -2.95
C ASP A 116 25.55 -5.35 -3.82
N PRO A 117 26.08 -6.00 -4.88
CA PRO A 117 25.33 -6.97 -5.69
C PRO A 117 24.62 -8.06 -4.88
N LEU A 118 25.15 -8.42 -3.71
CA LEU A 118 24.55 -9.39 -2.80
C LEU A 118 23.17 -8.97 -2.31
N ASN A 119 22.92 -7.67 -2.12
CA ASN A 119 21.61 -7.19 -1.69
C ASN A 119 20.53 -7.47 -2.75
N LEU A 120 20.89 -7.34 -4.03
CA LEU A 120 19.96 -7.60 -5.13
C LEU A 120 19.66 -9.10 -5.27
N ALA A 121 20.67 -9.94 -5.14
CA ALA A 121 20.51 -11.39 -5.14
C ALA A 121 19.72 -11.89 -3.91
N PHE A 122 19.98 -11.34 -2.72
CA PHE A 122 19.20 -11.65 -1.52
C PHE A 122 17.73 -11.23 -1.68
N THR A 123 17.50 -10.02 -2.19
CA THR A 123 16.14 -9.52 -2.47
C THR A 123 15.42 -10.43 -3.46
N ARG A 124 16.10 -10.86 -4.54
CA ARG A 124 15.59 -11.86 -5.48
C ARG A 124 15.18 -13.14 -4.74
N ILE A 125 16.09 -13.75 -4.00
CA ILE A 125 15.83 -15.01 -3.29
C ILE A 125 14.63 -14.86 -2.33
N VAL A 126 14.59 -13.81 -1.51
CA VAL A 126 13.51 -13.59 -0.53
C VAL A 126 12.17 -13.37 -1.23
N VAL A 127 12.10 -12.52 -2.25
CA VAL A 127 10.85 -12.24 -2.97
C VAL A 127 10.31 -13.50 -3.64
N PHE A 128 11.15 -14.24 -4.36
CA PHE A 128 10.71 -15.43 -5.08
C PHE A 128 10.47 -16.62 -4.15
N ALA A 129 11.20 -16.75 -3.03
CA ALA A 129 10.89 -17.73 -1.99
C ALA A 129 9.55 -17.42 -1.31
N THR A 130 9.28 -16.15 -1.02
CA THR A 130 8.00 -15.71 -0.44
C THR A 130 6.86 -15.98 -1.42
N LEU A 131 7.02 -15.60 -2.69
CA LEU A 131 6.05 -15.89 -3.75
C LEU A 131 5.78 -17.39 -3.85
N LEU A 132 6.84 -18.20 -3.83
CA LEU A 132 6.77 -19.66 -3.87
C LEU A 132 5.97 -20.20 -2.67
N ILE A 133 6.27 -19.78 -1.43
CA ILE A 133 5.49 -20.12 -0.23
C ILE A 133 4.00 -19.82 -0.41
N PHE A 134 3.67 -18.61 -0.89
CA PHE A 134 2.27 -18.22 -1.10
C PHE A 134 1.55 -19.08 -2.12
N THR A 135 2.24 -19.65 -3.11
CA THR A 135 1.57 -20.58 -4.04
C THR A 135 1.14 -21.90 -3.39
N TRP A 136 1.67 -22.29 -2.22
CA TRP A 136 1.20 -23.46 -1.49
C TRP A 136 0.06 -23.13 -0.54
N GLU A 137 0.09 -21.95 0.09
CA GLU A 137 -1.00 -21.51 0.96
C GLU A 137 -2.26 -21.12 0.16
N LEU A 138 -2.05 -20.57 -1.03
CA LEU A 138 -3.13 -20.17 -1.92
C LEU A 138 -3.56 -21.35 -2.77
N ASP A 139 -4.67 -21.97 -2.39
CA ASP A 139 -5.27 -23.06 -3.17
C ASP A 139 -6.04 -22.51 -4.39
N ALA A 140 -5.32 -21.99 -5.38
CA ALA A 140 -5.88 -21.47 -6.62
C ALA A 140 -6.71 -22.52 -7.38
N VAL A 141 -6.35 -23.81 -7.26
CA VAL A 141 -7.09 -24.92 -7.87
C VAL A 141 -8.47 -25.08 -7.22
N THR A 142 -8.59 -24.87 -5.90
CA THR A 142 -9.89 -24.85 -5.25
C THR A 142 -10.76 -23.69 -5.73
N PHE A 143 -10.20 -22.51 -5.97
CA PHE A 143 -10.96 -21.39 -6.56
C PHE A 143 -11.42 -21.69 -7.99
N ALA A 144 -10.60 -22.37 -8.79
CA ALA A 144 -10.96 -22.84 -10.14
C ALA A 144 -12.12 -23.85 -10.16
N ARG A 145 -12.47 -24.47 -9.03
CA ARG A 145 -13.61 -25.39 -8.92
C ARG A 145 -14.93 -24.68 -8.53
N LEU A 146 -14.87 -23.41 -8.16
CA LEU A 146 -16.07 -22.67 -7.78
C LEU A 146 -16.93 -22.37 -9.02
N PRO A 147 -18.26 -22.27 -8.88
CA PRO A 147 -19.12 -21.90 -10.00
C PRO A 147 -18.83 -20.49 -10.50
N ASP A 148 -18.79 -20.32 -11.83
CA ASP A 148 -18.60 -19.04 -12.52
C ASP A 148 -19.60 -17.95 -12.08
N ALA A 149 -20.79 -18.35 -11.60
CA ALA A 149 -21.81 -17.45 -11.08
C ALA A 149 -21.37 -16.65 -9.83
N LEU A 150 -20.30 -17.09 -9.16
CA LEU A 150 -19.71 -16.40 -8.01
C LEU A 150 -18.62 -15.41 -8.40
N GLU A 151 -18.25 -15.36 -9.69
CA GLU A 151 -17.21 -14.47 -10.17
C GLU A 151 -17.73 -13.04 -10.30
N VAL A 152 -16.98 -12.12 -9.71
CA VAL A 152 -17.21 -10.68 -9.80
C VAL A 152 -15.90 -10.03 -10.20
N ALA A 153 -15.84 -9.49 -11.42
CA ALA A 153 -14.66 -8.82 -11.93
C ALA A 153 -14.23 -7.68 -11.00
N PRO A 154 -13.03 -7.72 -10.38
CA PRO A 154 -12.50 -6.53 -9.72
C PRO A 154 -12.19 -5.46 -10.78
N SER A 155 -12.27 -4.20 -10.39
CA SER A 155 -11.87 -3.08 -11.26
C SER A 155 -10.42 -3.23 -11.72
N GLY A 156 -10.10 -2.77 -12.94
CA GLY A 156 -8.74 -2.82 -13.48
C GLY A 156 -8.47 -4.11 -14.24
N ILE A 157 -7.63 -5.00 -13.68
CA ILE A 157 -7.18 -6.24 -14.35
C ILE A 157 -8.17 -7.41 -14.24
N GLY A 158 -9.29 -7.25 -13.52
CA GLY A 158 -10.28 -8.31 -13.34
C GLY A 158 -10.83 -8.91 -14.65
N PRO A 159 -11.22 -8.11 -15.65
CA PRO A 159 -11.67 -8.62 -16.94
C PRO A 159 -10.63 -9.47 -17.67
N LEU A 160 -9.33 -9.15 -17.51
CA LEU A 160 -8.25 -9.96 -18.09
C LEU A 160 -8.15 -11.32 -17.41
N ILE A 161 -8.30 -11.37 -16.08
CA ILE A 161 -8.25 -12.62 -15.32
C ILE A 161 -9.46 -13.50 -15.69
N MET A 162 -10.67 -12.93 -15.75
CA MET A 162 -11.89 -13.67 -16.12
C MET A 162 -11.89 -14.15 -17.58
N ALA A 163 -11.09 -13.54 -18.46
CA ALA A 163 -10.92 -14.01 -19.84
C ALA A 163 -9.98 -15.22 -19.95
N LEU A 164 -9.23 -15.56 -18.89
CA LEU A 164 -8.33 -16.71 -18.87
C LEU A 164 -9.07 -17.99 -18.45
N PRO A 165 -8.59 -19.19 -18.84
CA PRO A 165 -9.28 -20.43 -18.52
C PRO A 165 -9.36 -20.67 -17.01
N HIS A 166 -10.52 -21.05 -16.47
CA HIS A 166 -10.68 -21.43 -15.06
C HIS A 166 -10.76 -22.95 -14.85
N ASP A 167 -10.37 -23.76 -15.84
CA ASP A 167 -10.31 -25.22 -15.69
C ASP A 167 -9.29 -25.62 -14.60
N PRO A 168 -9.70 -26.42 -13.59
CA PRO A 168 -8.81 -26.81 -12.49
C PRO A 168 -7.52 -27.52 -12.91
N ASN A 169 -7.52 -28.25 -14.03
CA ASN A 169 -6.31 -28.91 -14.52
C ASN A 169 -5.36 -27.89 -15.13
N VAL A 170 -5.87 -26.95 -15.94
CA VAL A 170 -5.09 -25.84 -16.50
C VAL A 170 -4.49 -25.00 -15.38
N VAL A 171 -5.30 -24.62 -14.38
CA VAL A 171 -4.82 -23.86 -13.21
C VAL A 171 -3.73 -24.64 -12.46
N GLY A 172 -3.90 -25.96 -12.27
CA GLY A 172 -2.90 -26.83 -11.64
C GLY A 172 -1.55 -26.80 -12.36
N TRP A 173 -1.55 -26.86 -13.70
CA TRP A 173 -0.34 -26.75 -14.50
C TRP A 173 0.31 -25.37 -14.42
N LEU A 174 -0.49 -24.30 -14.42
CA LEU A 174 0.01 -22.93 -14.29
C LEU A 174 0.63 -22.67 -12.90
N VAL A 175 0.03 -23.22 -11.83
CA VAL A 175 0.60 -23.19 -10.48
C VAL A 175 1.93 -23.95 -10.43
N LEU A 176 2.00 -25.14 -11.02
CA LEU A 176 3.24 -25.91 -11.08
C LEU A 176 4.33 -25.16 -11.86
N ALA A 177 4.00 -24.60 -13.02
CA ALA A 177 4.92 -23.81 -13.82
C ALA A 177 5.44 -22.59 -13.05
N LEU A 178 4.57 -21.89 -12.31
CA LEU A 178 4.97 -20.79 -11.44
C LEU A 178 5.94 -21.24 -10.35
N ARG A 179 5.68 -22.38 -9.70
CA ARG A 179 6.55 -22.93 -8.66
C ARG A 179 7.94 -23.27 -9.18
N VAL A 180 8.00 -23.95 -10.33
CA VAL A 180 9.27 -24.29 -10.99
C VAL A 180 10.03 -23.01 -11.38
N ALA A 181 9.34 -22.05 -11.99
CA ALA A 181 9.95 -20.77 -12.37
C ALA A 181 10.49 -20.00 -11.15
N CYS A 182 9.76 -19.96 -10.04
CA CYS A 182 10.27 -19.37 -8.79
C CYS A 182 11.50 -20.11 -8.27
N GLY A 183 11.49 -21.45 -8.28
CA GLY A 183 12.64 -22.27 -7.87
C GLY A 183 13.89 -21.99 -8.70
N LEU A 184 13.73 -21.88 -10.03
CA LEU A 184 14.81 -21.50 -10.95
C LEU A 184 15.38 -20.12 -10.61
N VAL A 185 14.54 -19.12 -10.35
CA VAL A 185 14.97 -17.77 -9.96
C VAL A 185 15.71 -17.76 -8.61
N ILE A 186 15.25 -18.56 -7.65
CA ILE A 186 15.89 -18.67 -6.33
C ILE A 186 17.32 -19.23 -6.47
N VAL A 187 17.46 -20.32 -7.23
CA VAL A 187 18.76 -20.99 -7.45
C VAL A 187 19.69 -20.19 -8.38
N GLY A 188 19.14 -19.27 -9.18
CA GLY A 188 19.91 -18.47 -10.14
C GLY A 188 20.02 -19.08 -11.54
N LEU A 189 19.20 -20.09 -11.86
CA LEU A 189 19.18 -20.73 -13.17
C LEU A 189 18.16 -20.06 -14.09
N PHE A 190 18.60 -19.64 -15.28
CA PHE A 190 17.74 -18.94 -16.24
C PHE A 190 16.94 -17.79 -15.59
N THR A 191 17.58 -17.05 -14.67
CA THR A 191 16.93 -16.09 -13.76
C THR A 191 16.02 -15.11 -14.48
N ARG A 192 16.47 -14.53 -15.60
CA ARG A 192 15.71 -13.51 -16.33
C ARG A 192 14.41 -14.06 -16.95
N PRO A 193 14.44 -15.08 -17.82
CA PRO A 193 13.20 -15.65 -18.35
C PRO A 193 12.34 -16.28 -17.25
N ALA A 194 12.92 -16.94 -16.25
CA ALA A 194 12.17 -17.54 -15.15
C ALA A 194 11.47 -16.47 -14.28
N ALA A 195 12.09 -15.31 -14.05
CA ALA A 195 11.47 -14.18 -13.34
C ALA A 195 10.32 -13.55 -14.14
N ILE A 196 10.48 -13.38 -15.46
CA ILE A 196 9.42 -12.89 -16.35
C ILE A 196 8.22 -13.84 -16.32
N ILE A 197 8.47 -15.15 -16.48
CA ILE A 197 7.42 -16.18 -16.44
C ILE A 197 6.73 -16.15 -15.08
N SER A 198 7.49 -16.08 -13.98
CA SER A 198 6.94 -16.02 -12.63
C SER A 198 6.08 -14.77 -12.42
N ALA A 199 6.51 -13.60 -12.90
CA ALA A 199 5.72 -12.37 -12.81
C ALA A 199 4.39 -12.51 -13.57
N ILE A 200 4.41 -13.01 -14.81
CA ILE A 200 3.20 -13.21 -15.63
C ILE A 200 2.27 -14.24 -14.99
N LEU A 201 2.80 -15.40 -14.57
CA LEU A 201 1.99 -16.46 -13.97
C LEU A 201 1.42 -16.05 -12.61
N SER A 202 2.18 -15.30 -11.80
CA SER A 202 1.70 -14.82 -10.50
C SER A 202 0.54 -13.83 -10.61
N LEU A 203 0.48 -13.03 -11.68
CA LEU A 203 -0.67 -12.16 -11.97
C LEU A 203 -1.97 -12.97 -12.06
N TYR A 204 -1.92 -14.09 -12.76
CA TYR A 204 -3.07 -14.97 -12.94
C TYR A 204 -3.34 -15.82 -11.69
N VAL A 205 -2.34 -16.58 -11.21
CA VAL A 205 -2.50 -17.52 -10.09
C VAL A 205 -2.92 -16.82 -8.80
N LEU A 206 -2.30 -15.66 -8.47
CA LEU A 206 -2.68 -14.89 -7.28
C LEU A 206 -3.90 -14.00 -7.50
N GLY A 207 -4.22 -13.70 -8.75
CA GLY A 207 -5.38 -12.92 -9.15
C GLY A 207 -6.69 -13.71 -9.11
N LEU A 208 -6.65 -15.01 -9.40
CA LEU A 208 -7.85 -15.86 -9.49
C LEU A 208 -8.73 -15.80 -8.23
N PRO A 209 -8.22 -15.89 -6.98
CA PRO A 209 -9.09 -15.78 -5.81
C PRO A 209 -9.78 -14.42 -5.65
N GLN A 210 -9.21 -13.37 -6.25
CA GLN A 210 -9.74 -12.00 -6.15
C GLN A 210 -11.03 -11.83 -6.96
N VAL A 211 -11.24 -12.63 -8.01
CA VAL A 211 -12.51 -12.60 -8.76
C VAL A 211 -13.66 -13.19 -7.93
N PHE A 212 -13.37 -13.97 -6.89
CA PHE A 212 -14.36 -14.50 -5.95
C PHE A 212 -14.53 -13.62 -4.70
N GLY A 213 -14.13 -12.34 -4.78
CA GLY A 213 -14.28 -11.38 -3.67
C GLY A 213 -13.28 -11.57 -2.52
N LYS A 214 -12.30 -12.48 -2.63
CA LYS A 214 -11.27 -12.65 -1.61
C LYS A 214 -10.17 -11.61 -1.76
N VAL A 215 -10.23 -10.57 -0.94
CA VAL A 215 -9.20 -9.51 -0.89
C VAL A 215 -7.96 -9.99 -0.14
N ASN A 216 -6.97 -10.50 -0.88
CA ASN A 216 -5.65 -10.81 -0.31
C ASN A 216 -4.66 -9.68 -0.57
N HIS A 217 -3.70 -9.50 0.34
CA HIS A 217 -2.72 -8.42 0.27
C HIS A 217 -1.41 -8.84 -0.45
N TYR A 218 -1.42 -9.81 -1.35
CA TYR A 218 -0.19 -10.33 -1.99
C TYR A 218 0.24 -9.59 -3.28
N HIS A 219 -0.52 -8.59 -3.71
CA HIS A 219 -0.26 -7.85 -4.95
C HIS A 219 1.10 -7.15 -4.99
N HIS A 220 1.66 -6.80 -3.83
CA HIS A 220 3.00 -6.21 -3.76
C HIS A 220 4.10 -7.19 -4.20
N LEU A 221 3.92 -8.51 -4.00
CA LEU A 221 4.86 -9.53 -4.47
C LEU A 221 4.92 -9.60 -6.00
N LEU A 222 3.78 -9.45 -6.67
CA LEU A 222 3.72 -9.35 -8.14
C LEU A 222 4.54 -8.13 -8.62
N TRP A 223 4.37 -6.98 -7.98
CA TRP A 223 5.13 -5.77 -8.34
C TRP A 223 6.63 -5.95 -8.12
N PHE A 224 7.03 -6.55 -7.00
CA PHE A 224 8.45 -6.85 -6.74
C PHE A 224 9.02 -7.87 -7.71
N ALA A 225 8.29 -8.93 -8.04
CA ALA A 225 8.71 -9.91 -9.05
C ALA A 225 8.87 -9.25 -10.43
N THR A 226 7.94 -8.36 -10.82
CA THR A 226 8.02 -7.60 -12.08
C THR A 226 9.22 -6.65 -12.09
N LEU A 227 9.46 -5.92 -10.99
CA LEU A 227 10.62 -5.04 -10.84
C LEU A 227 11.93 -5.83 -10.97
N LEU A 228 12.02 -6.97 -10.28
CA LEU A 228 13.20 -7.84 -10.31
C LEU A 228 13.42 -8.45 -11.69
N ALA A 229 12.36 -8.87 -12.38
CA ALA A 229 12.42 -9.38 -13.76
C ALA A 229 12.96 -8.33 -14.76
N ALA A 230 12.72 -7.04 -14.50
CA ALA A 230 13.25 -5.93 -15.27
C ALA A 230 14.64 -5.45 -14.81
N SER A 231 15.11 -5.93 -13.64
CA SER A 231 16.38 -5.53 -13.05
C SER A 231 17.56 -6.39 -13.53
N ARG A 232 18.78 -6.02 -13.11
CA ARG A 232 20.00 -6.80 -13.33
C ARG A 232 20.22 -7.91 -12.28
N CYS A 233 19.18 -8.33 -11.55
CA CYS A 233 19.30 -9.38 -10.52
C CYS A 233 19.68 -10.76 -11.07
N ALA A 234 19.63 -10.93 -12.39
CA ALA A 234 20.11 -12.11 -13.09
C ALA A 234 21.64 -12.11 -13.28
N ASP A 235 22.29 -10.95 -13.22
CA ASP A 235 23.74 -10.81 -13.36
C ASP A 235 24.47 -11.01 -12.02
N THR A 236 23.72 -11.20 -10.94
CA THR A 236 24.20 -11.27 -9.56
C THR A 236 23.80 -12.61 -8.95
N LEU A 237 24.78 -13.42 -8.52
CA LEU A 237 24.60 -14.81 -8.07
C LEU A 237 23.97 -15.74 -9.12
#